data_AF-A0A6C0GNA7-F1
#
_entry.id   AF-A0A6C0GNA7-F1
#
_cell.length_a   1.000
_cell.length_b   1.000
_cell.length_c   1.000
_cell.angle_alpha   90.00
_cell.angle_beta   90.00
_cell.angle_gamma   90.00
#
_symmetry.space_group_name_H-M   'P 1'
#
loop_
_entity.id
_entity.type
_entity.pdbx_description
1 polymer ?
#
loop_
_entity_poly.entity_id
_entity_poly.type
_entity_poly.pdbx_seq_one_letter_code
_entity_poly.pdbx_strand_id
1 'polypeptide(L)'
;MFFRYNVFTFAWALLILMLILMPGKNMPDTNIWSLLTFDKFAHFFVFAILVFLLNIGLAKQHTYIWLRFKAGKMALMSGMAYGILLELIQSFIPDRTFEPRDMLANMIGCFLGSFLFYMVYKFNLPD
;
A
#
# COMPACT_ATOMS: atom_id res chain seq x y z
N MET A 1 -9.42 10.19 18.25
CA MET A 1 -10.09 9.01 17.67
C MET A 1 -9.23 8.41 16.55
N PHE A 2 -8.16 7.69 16.87
CA PHE A 2 -7.25 7.09 15.87
C PHE A 2 -7.99 6.19 14.86
N PHE A 3 -8.81 5.26 15.35
CA PHE A 3 -9.52 4.28 14.53
C PHE A 3 -10.47 4.92 13.51
N ARG A 4 -11.21 5.96 13.91
CA ARG A 4 -12.16 6.65 13.03
C ARG A 4 -11.50 7.17 11.75
N TYR A 5 -10.26 7.67 11.83
CA TYR A 5 -9.55 8.21 10.68
C TYR A 5 -8.77 7.15 9.88
N ASN A 6 -8.51 5.97 10.46
CA ASN A 6 -7.72 4.92 9.83
C ASN A 6 -8.57 3.73 9.36
N VAL A 7 -9.89 3.75 9.55
CA VAL A 7 -10.79 2.65 9.16
C VAL A 7 -10.67 2.31 7.67
N PHE A 8 -10.59 3.32 6.80
CA PHE A 8 -10.42 3.11 5.36
C PHE A 8 -9.06 2.51 5.02
N THR A 9 -8.00 2.92 5.73
CA THR A 9 -6.68 2.34 5.58
C THR A 9 -6.68 0.86 5.96
N PHE A 10 -7.32 0.49 7.07
CA PHE A 10 -7.40 -0.90 7.50
C PHE A 10 -8.26 -1.77 6.56
N ALA A 11 -9.40 -1.25 6.11
CA ALA A 11 -10.23 -1.93 5.13
C ALA A 11 -9.46 -2.15 3.80
N TRP A 12 -8.71 -1.15 3.36
CA TRP A 12 -7.90 -1.24 2.14
C TRP A 12 -6.71 -2.19 2.31
N ALA A 13 -6.04 -2.18 3.46
CA ALA A 13 -4.98 -3.13 3.76
C ALA A 13 -5.52 -4.57 3.76
N LEU A 14 -6.68 -4.82 4.37
CA LEU A 14 -7.32 -6.13 4.34
C LEU A 14 -7.63 -6.58 2.91
N LEU A 15 -8.12 -5.68 2.06
CA LEU A 15 -8.35 -5.95 0.64
C LEU A 15 -7.05 -6.37 -0.06
N ILE A 16 -5.97 -5.61 0.12
CA ILE A 16 -4.65 -5.93 -0.46
C ILE A 16 -4.17 -7.30 0.02
N LEU A 17 -4.31 -7.61 1.31
CA LEU A 17 -3.95 -8.91 1.87
C LEU A 17 -4.68 -10.05 1.14
N MET A 18 -5.99 -9.92 0.96
CA MET A 18 -6.78 -10.95 0.27
C MET A 18 -6.39 -11.09 -1.20
N LEU A 19 -6.09 -9.97 -1.89
CA LEU A 19 -5.71 -9.98 -3.30
C LEU A 19 -4.33 -10.63 -3.52
N ILE A 20 -3.33 -10.22 -2.74
CA ILE A 20 -1.95 -10.68 -2.90
C ILE A 20 -1.79 -12.13 -2.44
N LEU A 21 -2.47 -12.51 -1.35
CA LEU A 21 -2.39 -13.89 -0.83
C LEU A 21 -3.34 -14.87 -1.53
N MET A 22 -3.98 -14.48 -2.63
CA MET A 22 -4.83 -15.38 -3.41
C MET A 22 -3.97 -16.42 -4.15
N PRO A 23 -4.27 -17.73 -4.09
CA PRO A 23 -3.51 -18.77 -4.80
C PRO A 23 -3.39 -18.51 -6.30
N GLY A 24 -2.22 -18.79 -6.88
CA GLY A 24 -1.92 -18.53 -8.30
C GLY A 24 -2.88 -19.24 -9.27
N LYS A 25 -3.31 -20.45 -8.91
CA LYS A 25 -4.29 -21.25 -9.69
C LYS A 25 -5.65 -20.60 -9.92
N ASN A 26 -5.99 -19.56 -9.16
CA ASN A 26 -7.26 -18.84 -9.30
C ASN A 26 -7.14 -17.59 -10.20
N MET A 27 -5.96 -17.33 -10.78
CA MET A 27 -5.76 -16.22 -11.71
C MET A 27 -6.31 -16.57 -13.12
N PRO A 28 -6.91 -15.61 -13.83
CA PRO A 28 -7.50 -15.85 -15.14
C PRO A 28 -6.45 -16.23 -16.18
N ASP A 29 -6.75 -17.25 -16.99
CA ASP A 29 -5.93 -17.68 -18.13
C ASP A 29 -5.92 -16.59 -19.23
N THR A 30 -5.00 -15.65 -19.12
CA THR A 30 -4.73 -14.61 -20.12
C THR A 30 -3.28 -14.71 -20.58
N ASN A 31 -2.90 -14.02 -21.66
CA ASN A 31 -1.50 -14.00 -22.12
C ASN A 31 -0.58 -13.62 -20.95
N ILE A 32 0.39 -14.49 -20.64
CA ILE A 32 1.32 -14.37 -19.51
C ILE A 32 1.91 -12.95 -19.40
N TRP A 33 2.26 -12.34 -20.53
CA TRP A 33 2.81 -10.98 -20.55
C TRP A 33 1.79 -9.91 -20.13
N SER A 34 0.54 -10.01 -20.58
CA SER A 34 -0.52 -9.08 -20.20
C SER A 34 -0.90 -9.21 -18.72
N LEU A 35 -0.90 -10.44 -18.19
CA LEU A 35 -1.18 -10.71 -16.79
C LEU A 35 -0.06 -10.20 -15.89
N LEU A 36 1.20 -10.47 -16.25
CA LEU A 36 2.37 -9.98 -15.49
C LEU A 36 2.45 -8.46 -15.45
N THR A 37 2.13 -7.78 -16.56
CA THR A 37 2.10 -6.31 -16.60
C THR A 37 0.95 -5.77 -15.77
N PHE A 38 -0.25 -6.32 -15.92
CA PHE A 38 -1.43 -5.89 -15.15
C PHE A 38 -1.21 -6.06 -13.64
N ASP A 39 -0.68 -7.20 -13.22
CA ASP A 39 -0.40 -7.54 -11.82
C ASP A 39 0.55 -6.52 -11.18
N LYS A 40 1.66 -6.18 -11.86
CA LYS A 40 2.61 -5.16 -11.39
C LYS A 40 1.99 -3.77 -11.28
N PHE A 41 1.15 -3.40 -12.25
CA PHE A 41 0.41 -2.13 -12.19
C PHE A 41 -0.61 -2.13 -11.05
N ALA A 42 -1.25 -3.26 -10.77
CA ALA A 42 -2.16 -3.40 -9.64
C ALA A 42 -1.40 -3.21 -8.32
N HIS A 43 -0.28 -3.90 -8.13
CA HIS A 43 0.62 -3.73 -6.98
C HIS A 43 1.01 -2.27 -6.75
N PHE A 44 1.50 -1.59 -7.80
CA PHE A 44 1.83 -0.17 -7.76
C PHE A 44 0.64 0.70 -7.30
N PHE A 45 -0.53 0.50 -7.91
CA PHE A 45 -1.71 1.34 -7.66
C PHE A 45 -2.31 1.11 -6.27
N VAL A 46 -2.46 -0.16 -5.85
CA VAL A 46 -3.06 -0.48 -4.54
C VAL A 46 -2.19 0.01 -3.38
N PHE A 47 -0.85 -0.07 -3.50
CA PHE A 47 0.06 0.49 -2.50
C PHE A 47 0.11 2.02 -2.51
N ALA A 48 -0.07 2.66 -3.67
CA ALA A 48 -0.23 4.11 -3.73
C ALA A 48 -1.47 4.58 -2.96
N ILE A 49 -2.63 3.91 -3.16
CA ILE A 49 -3.84 4.22 -2.40
C ILE A 49 -3.64 3.93 -0.91
N LEU A 50 -3.03 2.80 -0.55
CA LEU A 50 -2.79 2.42 0.84
C LEU A 50 -2.02 3.52 1.59
N VAL A 51 -0.89 3.95 1.03
CA VAL A 51 -0.03 4.94 1.68
C VAL A 51 -0.67 6.33 1.66
N PHE A 52 -1.42 6.68 0.63
CA PHE A 52 -2.20 7.92 0.60
C PHE A 52 -3.24 7.96 1.73
N LEU A 53 -4.05 6.89 1.88
CA LEU A 53 -5.04 6.77 2.95
C LEU A 53 -4.40 6.77 4.34
N LEU A 54 -3.29 6.04 4.51
CA LEU A 54 -2.56 5.98 5.77
C LEU A 54 -2.02 7.37 6.16
N ASN A 55 -1.49 8.13 5.20
CA ASN A 55 -1.08 9.52 5.44
C ASN A 55 -2.25 10.38 5.96
N ILE A 56 -3.41 10.32 5.31
CA ILE A 56 -4.61 11.05 5.75
C ILE A 56 -5.01 10.64 7.17
N GLY A 57 -5.05 9.34 7.45
CA GLY A 57 -5.42 8.78 8.74
C GLY A 57 -4.48 9.20 9.87
N LEU A 58 -3.16 9.17 9.63
CA LEU A 58 -2.15 9.60 10.59
C LEU A 58 -2.11 11.12 10.78
N ALA A 59 -2.32 11.91 9.74
CA ALA A 59 -2.28 13.38 9.80
C ALA A 59 -3.54 13.99 10.46
N LYS A 60 -4.70 13.34 10.36
CA LYS A 60 -5.98 13.86 10.89
C LYS A 60 -6.31 13.37 12.31
N GLN A 61 -5.68 12.31 12.78
CA GLN A 61 -5.91 11.82 14.15
C GLN A 61 -5.23 12.72 15.19
N HIS A 62 -5.86 12.86 16.36
CA HIS A 62 -5.36 13.65 17.50
C HIS A 62 -4.99 12.80 18.73
N THR A 63 -5.09 11.47 18.64
CA THR A 63 -4.82 10.56 19.76
C THR A 63 -3.32 10.40 20.02
N TYR A 64 -2.52 10.29 18.96
CA TYR A 64 -1.07 10.10 19.03
C TYR A 64 -0.37 11.24 18.30
N ILE A 65 -0.04 12.31 19.04
CA ILE A 65 0.48 13.53 18.44
C ILE A 65 1.80 13.31 17.67
N TRP A 66 2.65 12.40 18.15
CA TRP A 66 3.92 12.07 17.51
C TRP A 66 3.74 11.41 16.13
N LEU A 67 2.74 10.53 15.98
CA LEU A 67 2.38 9.92 14.69
C LEU A 67 1.87 10.97 13.73
N ARG A 68 1.13 11.96 14.23
CA ARG A 68 0.59 13.05 13.43
C ARG A 68 1.70 13.90 12.81
N PHE A 69 2.66 14.34 13.62
CA PHE A 69 3.79 15.13 13.12
C PHE A 69 4.71 14.35 12.19
N LYS A 70 4.76 13.03 12.30
CA LYS A 70 5.57 12.15 11.46
C LYS A 70 4.75 11.38 10.42
N ALA A 71 3.52 11.81 10.13
CA ALA A 71 2.55 11.05 9.33
C ALA A 71 3.12 10.56 8.00
N GLY A 72 3.77 11.45 7.24
CA GLY A 72 4.49 11.14 6.00
C GLY A 72 5.47 9.98 6.11
N LYS A 73 6.43 10.14 7.02
CA LYS A 73 7.50 9.15 7.23
C LYS A 73 6.93 7.82 7.73
N MET A 74 6.00 7.88 8.68
CA MET A 74 5.38 6.68 9.27
C MET A 74 4.54 5.93 8.25
N ALA A 75 3.75 6.63 7.44
CA ALA A 75 2.92 6.02 6.41
C ALA A 75 3.78 5.33 5.34
N LEU A 76 4.85 5.99 4.88
CA LEU A 76 5.78 5.41 3.92
C LEU A 76 6.46 4.15 4.47
N MET A 77 7.05 4.23 5.67
CA MET A 77 7.71 3.10 6.31
C MET A 77 6.76 1.94 6.57
N SER A 78 5.54 2.21 7.05
CA SER A 78 4.52 1.19 7.29
C SER A 78 4.05 0.54 5.99
N GLY A 79 3.83 1.30 4.91
CA GLY A 79 3.46 0.76 3.61
C GLY A 79 4.54 -0.14 3.00
N MET A 80 5.80 0.29 3.07
CA MET A 80 6.94 -0.50 2.58
C MET A 80 7.12 -1.78 3.40
N ALA A 81 7.08 -1.69 4.73
CA ALA A 81 7.16 -2.85 5.61
C ALA A 81 6.02 -3.83 5.32
N TYR A 82 4.80 -3.32 5.14
CA TYR A 82 3.64 -4.14 4.80
C TYR A 82 3.81 -4.85 3.45
N GLY A 83 4.31 -4.17 2.42
CA GLY A 83 4.60 -4.78 1.12
C GLY A 83 5.66 -5.87 1.18
N ILE A 84 6.76 -5.63 1.89
CA ILE A 84 7.81 -6.65 2.10
C ILE A 84 7.22 -7.87 2.84
N LEU A 85 6.44 -7.65 3.89
CA LEU A 85 5.82 -8.73 4.64
C LEU A 85 4.86 -9.55 3.77
N LEU A 86 4.04 -8.90 2.93
CA LEU A 86 3.13 -9.62 2.04
C LEU A 86 3.87 -10.45 0.99
N GLU A 87 4.95 -9.94 0.37
CA GLU A 87 5.77 -10.72 -0.56
C GLU A 87 6.43 -11.93 0.11
N LEU A 88 6.91 -11.76 1.34
CA LEU A 88 7.46 -12.86 2.13
C LEU A 88 6.38 -13.91 2.46
N ILE A 89 5.19 -13.48 2.89
CA ILE A 89 4.08 -14.39 3.20
C ILE A 89 3.60 -15.10 1.93
N GLN A 90 3.50 -14.38 0.80
CA GLN A 90 3.13 -14.92 -0.51
C GLN A 90 4.04 -16.08 -0.93
N SER A 91 5.34 -16.02 -0.59
CA SER A 91 6.29 -17.09 -0.91
C SER A 91 5.98 -18.45 -0.25
N PHE A 92 5.12 -18.48 0.77
CA PHE A 92 4.65 -19.70 1.42
C PHE A 92 3.33 -20.22 0.84
N ILE A 93 2.74 -19.52 -0.13
CA ILE A 93 1.46 -19.88 -0.74
C ILE A 93 1.70 -20.79 -1.95
N PRO A 94 0.93 -21.89 -2.10
CA PRO A 94 1.01 -22.74 -3.28
C PRO A 94 0.82 -21.94 -4.57
N ASP A 95 1.62 -22.25 -5.59
CA ASP A 95 1.59 -21.60 -6.91
C ASP A 95 1.92 -20.10 -6.86
N ARG A 96 2.58 -19.63 -5.78
CA ARG A 96 3.10 -18.29 -5.64
C ARG A 96 4.59 -18.32 -5.32
N THR A 97 5.30 -17.31 -5.81
CA THR A 97 6.72 -17.12 -5.56
C THR A 97 6.98 -15.70 -5.12
N PHE A 98 8.09 -15.50 -4.41
CA PHE A 98 8.61 -14.17 -4.15
C PHE A 98 9.01 -13.50 -5.48
N GLU A 99 8.44 -12.35 -5.81
CA GLU A 99 8.76 -11.63 -7.04
C GLU A 99 9.36 -10.24 -6.72
N PRO A 100 10.67 -10.04 -6.93
CA PRO A 100 11.33 -8.76 -6.66
C PRO A 100 10.72 -7.57 -7.41
N ARG A 101 10.08 -7.82 -8.56
CA ARG A 101 9.43 -6.77 -9.37
C ARG A 101 8.14 -6.28 -8.74
N ASP A 102 7.41 -7.15 -8.04
CA ASP A 102 6.18 -6.80 -7.34
C ASP A 102 6.53 -6.04 -6.07
N MET A 103 7.59 -6.47 -5.37
CA MET A 103 8.19 -5.68 -4.28
C MET A 103 8.57 -4.27 -4.75
N LEU A 104 9.24 -4.13 -5.91
CA LEU A 104 9.59 -2.82 -6.47
C LEU A 104 8.33 -1.99 -6.80
N ALA A 105 7.32 -2.59 -7.43
CA ALA A 105 6.06 -1.92 -7.73
C ALA A 105 5.37 -1.41 -6.44
N ASN A 106 5.35 -2.23 -5.38
CA ASN A 106 4.85 -1.85 -4.06
C ASN A 106 5.60 -0.62 -3.51
N MET A 107 6.94 -0.60 -3.59
CA MET A 107 7.76 0.52 -3.11
C MET A 107 7.47 1.81 -3.87
N ILE A 108 7.45 1.76 -5.21
CA ILE A 108 7.17 2.93 -6.05
C ILE A 108 5.74 3.44 -5.78
N GLY A 109 4.78 2.52 -5.61
CA GLY A 109 3.42 2.85 -5.19
C GLY A 109 3.41 3.60 -3.87
N CYS A 110 4.13 3.13 -2.85
CA CYS A 110 4.23 3.80 -1.56
C CYS A 110 4.77 5.24 -1.66
N PHE A 111 5.80 5.45 -2.50
CA PHE A 111 6.32 6.79 -2.77
C PHE A 111 5.30 7.67 -3.47
N LEU A 112 4.60 7.15 -4.50
CA LEU A 112 3.55 7.89 -5.19
C LEU A 112 2.42 8.29 -4.22
N GLY A 113 1.95 7.37 -3.38
CA GLY A 113 0.89 7.64 -2.42
C GLY A 113 1.25 8.76 -1.44
N SER A 114 2.50 8.75 -0.96
CA SER A 114 3.03 9.83 -0.11
C SER A 114 3.13 11.15 -0.87
N PHE A 115 3.64 11.12 -2.10
CA PHE A 115 3.76 12.31 -2.95
C PHE A 115 2.39 12.95 -3.23
N LEU A 116 1.38 12.16 -3.60
CA LEU A 116 0.01 12.63 -3.83
C LEU A 116 -0.60 13.26 -2.58
N PHE A 117 -0.34 12.69 -1.40
CA PHE A 117 -0.79 13.30 -0.14
C PHE A 117 -0.21 14.70 0.04
N TYR A 118 1.10 14.87 -0.19
CA TYR A 118 1.74 16.18 -0.08
C TYR A 118 1.22 17.19 -1.11
N MET A 119 0.99 16.75 -2.35
CA MET A 119 0.40 17.62 -3.39
C MET A 119 -0.99 18.12 -3.01
N VAL A 120 -1.86 17.25 -2.48
CA VAL A 120 -3.24 17.61 -2.16
C VAL A 120 -3.35 18.41 -0.86
N TYR A 121 -2.65 17.97 0.19
CA TYR A 121 -2.87 18.46 1.55
C TYR A 121 -1.82 19.43 2.07
N LYS A 122 -0.59 19.38 1.56
CA LYS A 122 0.50 20.24 2.06
C LYS A 122 0.80 21.41 1.14
N PHE A 123 0.56 21.28 -0.17
CA PHE A 123 0.69 22.39 -1.11
C PHE A 123 -0.34 23.52 -0.86
N ASN A 124 -1.45 23.22 -0.18
CA ASN A 124 -2.53 24.18 0.10
C ASN A 124 -2.55 24.71 1.55
N LEU A 125 -1.54 24.42 2.36
CA LEU A 125 -1.41 24.99 3.70
C LEU A 125 -0.33 26.08 3.64
N PRO A 126 -0.67 27.37 3.78
CA PRO A 126 0.34 28.39 4.01
C PRO A 126 1.09 28.05 5.31
N ASP A 127 2.41 28.22 5.28
CA ASP A 127 3.32 28.00 6.41
C ASP A 127 2.88 28.75 7.68
#